data_AF-A0A164M970-F1
#
_entry.id   AF-A0A164M970-F1
#
_cell.length_a   1.000
_cell.length_b   1.000
_cell.length_c   1.000
_cell.angle_alpha   90.00
_cell.angle_beta   90.00
_cell.angle_gamma   90.00
#
_symmetry.space_group_name_H-M   'P 1'
#
loop_
_entity.id
_entity.type
_entity.pdbx_description
1 polymer ?
#
loop_
_entity_poly.entity_id
_entity_poly.type
_entity_poly.pdbx_seq_one_letter_code
_entity_poly.pdbx_strand_id
1 'polypeptide(L)'
;IQRPLKQEIQRRAHAHVVQDVLQKLKNGTPPKRVKPNRTIGVLRNRSVEWIVRGYEAINNSKLVKKAFELCRAGEFNLSYESLTSDAMRKSLRDLKRLNP
;
A
#
# COMPACT_ATOMS: atom_id res chain seq x y z
N ILE A 1 -4.46 -3.96 -2.84
CA ILE A 1 -3.11 -3.62 -2.31
C ILE A 1 -2.96 -2.14 -1.94
N GLN A 2 -3.39 -1.18 -2.78
CA GLN A 2 -3.17 0.25 -2.51
C GLN A 2 -3.77 0.75 -1.18
N ARG A 3 -4.99 0.33 -0.83
CA ARG A 3 -5.66 0.71 0.43
C ARG A 3 -4.85 0.35 1.68
N PRO A 4 -4.49 -0.93 1.94
CA PRO A 4 -3.73 -1.29 3.13
C PRO A 4 -2.36 -0.62 3.19
N LEU A 5 -1.68 -0.45 2.04
CA LEU A 5 -0.43 0.31 1.98
C LEU A 5 -0.60 1.75 2.48
N LYS A 6 -1.57 2.48 1.92
CA LYS A 6 -1.85 3.87 2.31
C LYS A 6 -2.23 3.97 3.79
N GLN A 7 -3.03 3.02 4.27
CA GLN A 7 -3.47 2.99 5.67
C GLN A 7 -2.30 2.83 6.63
N GLU A 8 -1.35 1.93 6.36
CA GLU A 8 -0.18 1.74 7.22
C GLU A 8 0.74 2.98 7.17
N ILE A 9 0.98 3.55 5.99
CA ILE A 9 1.74 4.80 5.85
C ILE A 9 1.11 5.92 6.69
N GLN A 10 -0.21 6.09 6.59
CA GLN A 10 -0.93 7.11 7.36
C GLN A 10 -0.85 6.86 8.86
N ARG A 11 -0.97 5.60 9.31
CA ARG A 11 -0.84 5.22 10.71
C ARG A 11 0.55 5.57 11.25
N ARG A 12 1.60 5.29 10.49
CA ARG A 12 2.98 5.64 10.87
C ARG A 12 3.20 7.14 10.89
N ALA A 13 2.76 7.86 9.86
CA ALA A 13 2.85 9.31 9.84
C ALA A 13 2.15 9.94 11.07
N HIS A 14 0.97 9.45 11.42
CA HIS A 14 0.24 9.88 12.61
C HIS A 14 1.00 9.57 13.90
N ALA A 15 1.55 8.36 14.05
CA ALA A 15 2.33 7.98 15.23
C ALA A 15 3.53 8.92 15.46
N HIS A 16 4.25 9.31 14.40
CA HIS A 16 5.37 10.26 14.52
C HIS A 16 4.90 11.65 14.94
N VAL A 17 3.74 12.11 14.48
CA VAL A 17 3.14 13.38 14.92
C VAL A 17 2.80 13.32 16.41
N VAL A 18 2.16 12.25 16.86
CA VAL A 18 1.82 12.05 18.29
C VAL A 18 3.10 12.02 19.13
N GLN A 19 4.11 11.25 18.73
CA GLN A 19 5.38 11.17 19.45
C GLN A 19 6.08 12.54 19.55
N ASP A 20 6.12 13.31 18.46
CA ASP A 20 6.72 14.65 18.43
C ASP A 20 6.00 15.63 19.36
N VAL A 21 4.66 15.60 19.33
CA VAL A 21 3.81 16.41 20.21
C VAL A 21 4.00 16.03 21.68
N LEU A 22 3.99 14.74 21.99
CA LEU A 22 4.21 14.23 23.35
C LEU A 22 5.60 14.62 23.88
N GLN A 23 6.63 14.53 23.03
CA GLN A 23 7.99 14.91 23.42
C GLN A 23 8.09 16.41 23.73
N LYS A 24 7.43 17.27 22.93
CA LYS A 24 7.39 18.72 23.17
C LYS A 24 6.64 19.08 24.45
N LEU A 25 5.53 18.40 24.74
CA LEU A 25 4.78 18.57 25.98
C LEU A 25 5.62 18.16 27.19
N LYS A 26 6.31 17.01 27.12
CA LYS A 26 7.23 16.55 28.18
C LYS A 26 8.39 17.52 28.43
N ASN A 27 8.85 18.19 27.38
CA ASN A 27 9.90 19.22 27.48
C ASN A 27 9.38 20.58 27.99
N GLY A 28 8.15 20.66 28.48
CA GLY A 28 7.58 21.87 29.08
C GLY A 28 7.01 22.89 28.09
N THR A 29 6.84 22.52 26.80
CA THR A 29 6.20 23.42 25.84
C THR A 29 4.71 23.54 26.18
N PRO A 30 4.17 24.76 26.37
CA PRO A 30 2.77 24.92 26.70
C PRO A 30 1.88 24.43 25.54
N PRO A 31 0.76 23.73 25.81
CA PRO A 31 -0.07 23.09 24.77
C PRO A 31 -0.46 23.99 23.60
N LYS A 32 -0.75 25.28 23.89
CA LYS A 32 -1.12 26.30 22.88
C LYS A 32 0.00 26.61 21.88
N ARG A 33 1.26 26.30 22.20
CA ARG A 33 2.44 26.54 21.34
C ARG A 33 2.98 25.25 20.72
N VAL A 34 2.46 24.09 21.07
CA VAL A 34 2.95 22.81 20.52
C VAL A 34 2.54 22.70 19.06
N LYS A 35 3.54 22.67 18.17
CA LYS A 35 3.36 22.40 16.75
C LYS A 35 4.20 21.18 16.37
N PRO A 36 3.68 20.21 15.60
CA PRO A 36 4.49 19.12 15.08
C PRO A 36 5.63 19.63 14.21
N ASN A 37 6.78 18.97 14.25
CA ASN A 37 7.90 19.29 13.37
C ASN A 37 7.56 18.90 11.92
N ARG A 38 7.53 19.89 11.03
CA ARG A 38 7.18 19.73 9.61
C ARG A 38 8.35 20.11 8.68
N THR A 39 9.56 20.23 9.19
CA THR A 39 10.71 20.52 8.32
C THR A 39 10.92 19.39 7.33
N ILE A 40 11.29 19.74 6.09
CA ILE A 40 11.46 18.77 5.00
C ILE A 40 12.48 17.69 5.37
N GLY A 41 13.57 18.06 6.05
CA GLY A 41 14.59 17.10 6.51
C GLY A 41 14.02 16.03 7.45
N VAL A 42 13.21 16.43 8.43
CA VAL A 42 12.57 15.49 9.37
C VAL A 42 11.53 14.62 8.65
N LEU A 43 10.72 15.20 7.77
CA LEU A 43 9.72 14.44 7.01
C LEU A 43 10.38 13.43 6.07
N ARG A 44 11.48 13.79 5.40
CA ARG A 44 12.25 12.87 4.55
C ARG A 44 12.78 11.68 5.35
N ASN A 45 13.44 11.94 6.48
CA ASN A 45 13.97 10.86 7.32
C ASN A 45 12.88 9.91 7.81
N ARG A 46 11.72 10.44 8.22
CA ARG A 46 10.57 9.64 8.69
C ARG A 46 9.87 8.88 7.56
N SER A 47 9.81 9.46 6.36
CA SER A 47 9.11 8.86 5.21
C SER A 47 9.68 7.51 4.78
N VAL A 48 10.99 7.30 4.96
CA VAL A 48 11.64 6.02 4.68
C VAL A 48 11.00 4.92 5.52
N GLU A 49 10.85 5.14 6.84
CA GLU A 49 10.20 4.20 7.71
C GLU A 49 8.74 3.95 7.28
N TRP A 50 8.00 4.99 6.90
CA TRP A 50 6.60 4.83 6.48
C TRP A 50 6.47 3.92 5.27
N ILE A 51 7.34 4.09 4.28
CA ILE A 51 7.37 3.27 3.07
C ILE A 51 7.77 1.83 3.40
N VAL A 52 8.83 1.64 4.20
CA VAL A 52 9.30 0.29 4.61
C VAL A 52 8.21 -0.46 5.37
N ARG A 53 7.59 0.16 6.38
CA ARG A 53 6.48 -0.44 7.14
C ARG A 53 5.26 -0.68 6.27
N GLY A 54 4.97 0.24 5.36
CA GLY A 54 3.92 0.06 4.36
C GLY A 54 4.17 -1.16 3.47
N TYR A 55 5.40 -1.34 2.98
CA TYR A 55 5.80 -2.51 2.21
C TYR A 55 5.67 -3.80 3.04
N GLU A 56 6.20 -3.83 4.25
CA GLU A 56 6.08 -4.99 5.16
C GLU A 56 4.61 -5.39 5.37
N ALA A 57 3.71 -4.41 5.53
CA ALA A 57 2.29 -4.66 5.73
C ALA A 57 1.60 -5.27 4.49
N ILE A 58 2.09 -4.98 3.27
CA ILE A 58 1.54 -5.55 2.04
C ILE A 58 2.32 -6.75 1.50
N ASN A 59 3.53 -7.01 2.03
CA ASN A 59 4.38 -8.13 1.66
C ASN A 59 3.85 -9.44 2.28
N ASN A 60 2.62 -9.78 1.92
CA ASN A 60 1.90 -10.94 2.37
C ASN A 60 1.37 -11.69 1.15
N SER A 61 1.85 -12.92 0.95
CA SER A 61 1.50 -13.73 -0.24
C SER A 61 -0.01 -13.90 -0.43
N LYS A 62 -0.77 -14.09 0.66
CA LYS A 62 -2.24 -14.25 0.59
C LYS A 62 -2.91 -12.96 0.09
N LEU A 63 -2.47 -11.81 0.60
CA LEU A 63 -2.99 -10.50 0.19
C LEU A 63 -2.65 -10.21 -1.28
N VAL A 64 -1.42 -10.52 -1.71
CA VAL A 64 -0.99 -10.32 -3.09
C VAL A 64 -1.81 -11.19 -4.04
N LYS A 65 -1.90 -12.50 -3.79
CA LYS A 65 -2.73 -13.42 -4.59
C LYS A 65 -4.17 -12.95 -4.67
N LYS A 66 -4.76 -12.56 -3.53
CA LYS A 66 -6.13 -12.06 -3.49
C LYS A 66 -6.31 -10.78 -4.32
N ALA A 67 -5.31 -9.91 -4.37
CA ALA A 67 -5.39 -8.71 -5.18
C ALA A 67 -5.44 -9.03 -6.68
N PHE A 68 -4.66 -10.00 -7.15
CA PHE A 68 -4.68 -10.44 -8.55
C PHE A 68 -6.01 -11.13 -8.91
N GLU A 69 -6.58 -11.93 -8.01
CA GLU A 69 -7.93 -12.51 -8.19
C GLU A 69 -9.02 -11.44 -8.35
N LEU A 70 -8.91 -10.32 -7.64
CA LEU A 70 -9.88 -9.22 -7.71
C LEU A 70 -9.71 -8.34 -8.95
N CYS A 71 -8.56 -8.38 -9.61
CA CYS A 71 -8.32 -7.65 -10.84
C CYS A 71 -8.90 -8.43 -12.03
N ARG A 72 -10.10 -8.06 -12.47
CA ARG A 72 -10.79 -8.68 -13.61
C ARG A 72 -10.57 -7.93 -14.92
N ALA A 73 -10.45 -8.69 -16.01
CA ALA A 73 -10.42 -8.25 -17.39
C ALA A 73 -11.39 -9.14 -18.20
N GLY A 74 -12.63 -8.67 -18.35
CA GLY A 74 -13.73 -9.48 -18.88
C GLY A 74 -14.07 -10.65 -17.95
N GLU A 75 -14.20 -11.85 -18.53
CA GLU A 75 -14.52 -13.10 -17.81
C GLU A 75 -13.35 -13.63 -16.97
N PHE A 76 -12.12 -13.21 -17.27
CA PHE A 76 -10.91 -13.67 -16.60
C PHE A 76 -10.44 -12.67 -15.54
N ASN A 77 -9.69 -13.16 -14.56
CA ASN A 77 -8.91 -12.30 -13.66
C ASN A 77 -7.40 -12.51 -13.86
N LEU A 78 -6.60 -11.68 -13.19
CA LEU A 78 -5.14 -11.70 -13.30
C LEU A 78 -4.47 -12.71 -12.35
N SER A 79 -5.22 -13.60 -11.68
CA SER A 79 -4.63 -14.67 -10.88
C SER A 79 -3.94 -15.70 -11.77
N TYR A 80 -2.94 -16.38 -11.21
CA TYR A 80 -2.22 -17.43 -11.93
C TYR A 80 -3.15 -18.54 -12.42
N GLU A 81 -4.09 -18.94 -11.57
CA GLU A 81 -5.08 -19.98 -11.82
C GLU A 81 -6.01 -19.60 -12.98
N SER A 82 -6.45 -18.34 -13.05
CA SER A 82 -7.27 -17.83 -14.16
C SER A 82 -6.46 -17.78 -15.46
N LEU A 83 -5.26 -17.19 -15.43
CA LEU A 83 -4.42 -16.98 -16.61
C LEU A 83 -3.88 -18.29 -17.21
N THR A 84 -3.68 -19.31 -16.38
CA THR A 84 -3.20 -20.63 -16.82
C THR A 84 -4.30 -21.66 -17.04
N SER A 85 -5.57 -21.28 -16.84
CA SER A 85 -6.72 -22.14 -17.07
C SER A 85 -6.85 -22.54 -18.54
N ASP A 86 -7.43 -23.73 -18.77
CA ASP A 86 -7.70 -24.20 -20.13
C ASP A 86 -8.73 -23.33 -20.86
N ALA A 87 -9.66 -22.72 -20.12
CA ALA A 87 -10.60 -21.74 -20.65
C ALA A 87 -9.88 -20.52 -21.24
N MET A 88 -8.89 -19.96 -20.51
CA MET A 88 -8.09 -18.84 -21.01
C MET A 88 -7.27 -19.22 -22.24
N ARG A 89 -6.63 -20.40 -22.22
CA ARG A 89 -5.86 -20.91 -23.37
C ARG A 89 -6.75 -21.11 -24.60
N LYS A 90 -7.97 -21.61 -24.41
CA LYS A 90 -8.96 -21.74 -25.49
C LYS A 90 -9.35 -20.37 -26.03
N SER A 91 -9.69 -19.43 -25.16
CA SER A 91 -10.03 -18.07 -25.54
C SER A 91 -8.92 -17.39 -26.34
N LEU A 92 -7.64 -17.59 -25.97
CA LEU A 92 -6.50 -17.04 -26.71
C LEU A 92 -6.36 -17.65 -28.11
N ARG A 93 -6.57 -18.97 -28.26
CA ARG A 93 -6.56 -19.63 -29.58
C ARG A 93 -7.68 -19.12 -30.48
N ASP A 94 -8.86 -18.93 -29.92
CA ASP A 94 -10.03 -18.43 -30.64
C ASP A 94 -9.84 -16.96 -31.04
N LEU A 95 -9.22 -16.14 -30.16
CA LEU A 95 -8.91 -14.73 -30.45
C LEU A 95 -7.97 -14.60 -31.65
N LYS A 96 -6.93 -15.44 -31.74
CA LYS A 96 -6.00 -15.48 -32.89
C LYS A 96 -6.70 -15.79 -34.23
N ARG A 97 -7.83 -16.50 -34.19
CA ARG A 97 -8.64 -16.79 -35.38
C ARG A 97 -9.58 -15.66 -35.75
N LEU A 98 -10.09 -14.92 -34.75
CA LEU A 98 -11.08 -13.87 -34.92
C LEU A 98 -10.46 -12.50 -35.24
N ASN A 99 -9.22 -12.24 -34.82
CA ASN A 99 -8.43 -11.06 -35.16
C ASN A 99 -7.02 -11.50 -35.59
N PRO A 100 -6.79 -11.83 -36.88
CA PRO A 100 -5.50 -12.30 -37.38
C PRO A 100 -4.41 -11.24 -37.34
#